data_AF-A0A1A8GK51-F1
#
_entry.id   AF-A0A1A8GK51-F1
#
_cell.length_a   1.000
_cell.length_b   1.000
_cell.length_c   1.000
_cell.angle_alpha   90.00
_cell.angle_beta   90.00
_cell.angle_gamma   90.00
#
_symmetry.space_group_name_H-M   'P 1'
#
loop_
_entity.id
_entity.type
_entity.pdbx_description
1 polymer ?
#
loop_
_entity_poly.entity_id
_entity_poly.type
_entity_poly.pdbx_seq_one_letter_code
_entity_poly.pdbx_strand_id
1 'polypeptide(L)'
;LAEKGFDYSALHLRDPTCTGQVDEKTHMVTFSFNSNSCGTQVMTNSSQITYKNTIMAQNSSSDVITRQDQVHIDFSCIQTQPELKTVA
;
A
#
# COMPACT_ATOMS: atom_id res chain seq x y z
N LEU A 1 10.92 -19.06 -15.33
CA LEU A 1 10.28 -19.01 -14.00
C LEU A 1 8.99 -18.20 -14.14
N ALA A 2 7.96 -18.81 -14.75
CA ALA A 2 6.61 -18.29 -14.59
C ALA A 2 6.18 -18.77 -13.19
N GLU A 3 6.52 -17.99 -12.17
CA GLU A 3 6.19 -18.34 -10.79
C GLU A 3 4.67 -18.28 -10.63
N LYS A 4 4.07 -19.47 -10.60
CA LYS A 4 2.82 -19.86 -9.96
C LYS A 4 1.77 -18.74 -9.81
N GLY A 5 0.86 -18.66 -10.78
CA GLY A 5 -0.58 -18.42 -10.56
C GLY A 5 -1.01 -17.22 -9.72
N PHE A 6 -0.11 -16.31 -9.38
CA PHE A 6 -0.38 -15.15 -8.55
C PHE A 6 -0.70 -13.99 -9.48
N ASP A 7 -1.96 -13.55 -9.44
CA ASP A 7 -2.38 -12.42 -10.22
C ASP A 7 -1.91 -11.13 -9.54
N TYR A 8 -0.72 -10.68 -9.92
CA TYR A 8 -0.16 -9.41 -9.46
C TYR A 8 -1.05 -8.22 -9.83
N SER A 9 -1.92 -8.35 -10.84
CA SER A 9 -2.89 -7.30 -11.20
C SER A 9 -4.06 -7.18 -10.21
N ALA A 10 -4.29 -8.22 -9.39
CA ALA A 10 -5.27 -8.22 -8.32
C ALA A 10 -4.79 -7.54 -7.03
N LEU A 11 -3.54 -7.03 -7.01
CA LEU A 11 -3.01 -6.28 -5.87
C LEU A 11 -3.50 -4.83 -5.87
N HIS A 12 -3.90 -4.37 -4.70
CA HIS A 12 -4.40 -3.01 -4.47
C HIS A 12 -3.91 -2.45 -3.14
N LEU A 13 -4.02 -1.13 -2.97
CA LEU A 13 -3.81 -0.46 -1.68
C LEU A 13 -5.03 -0.60 -0.77
N ARG A 14 -5.05 0.05 0.39
CA ARG A 14 -6.21 0.00 1.31
C ARG A 14 -7.54 0.36 0.64
N ASP A 15 -7.50 1.26 -0.34
CA ASP A 15 -8.61 1.48 -1.26
C ASP A 15 -8.54 0.47 -2.43
N PRO A 16 -9.55 -0.40 -2.62
CA PRO A 16 -9.59 -1.36 -3.72
C PRO A 16 -9.54 -0.76 -5.11
N THR A 17 -9.89 0.52 -5.30
CA THR A 17 -9.79 1.17 -6.61
C THR A 17 -8.34 1.55 -6.98
N CYS A 18 -7.41 1.52 -6.02
CA CYS A 18 -6.00 1.81 -6.25
C CYS A 18 -5.22 0.53 -6.52
N THR A 19 -5.33 0.02 -7.74
CA THR A 19 -4.61 -1.17 -8.22
C THR A 19 -3.18 -0.86 -8.63
N GLY A 20 -2.30 -1.85 -8.49
CA GLY A 20 -0.90 -1.73 -8.89
C GLY A 20 -0.72 -1.64 -10.40
N GLN A 21 0.26 -0.85 -10.85
CA GLN A 21 0.66 -0.79 -12.25
C GLN A 21 1.75 -1.83 -12.52
N VAL A 22 1.47 -2.77 -13.42
CA VAL A 22 2.39 -3.86 -13.76
C VAL A 22 3.28 -3.45 -14.94
N ASP A 23 4.59 -3.56 -14.76
CA ASP A 23 5.54 -3.53 -15.87
C ASP A 23 5.66 -4.95 -16.46
N GLU A 24 5.15 -5.14 -17.67
CA GLU A 24 5.16 -6.45 -18.35
C GLU A 24 6.55 -7.02 -18.61
N LYS A 25 7.59 -6.17 -18.69
CA LYS A 25 8.97 -6.60 -18.99
C LYS A 25 9.73 -7.01 -17.75
N THR A 26 9.57 -6.25 -16.66
CA THR A 26 10.30 -6.47 -15.40
C THR A 26 9.49 -7.26 -14.38
N HIS A 27 8.18 -7.45 -14.63
CA HIS A 27 7.20 -8.01 -13.70
C HIS A 27 7.13 -7.25 -12.36
N MET A 28 7.50 -5.96 -12.35
CA MET A 28 7.39 -5.10 -11.17
C MET A 28 5.99 -4.50 -11.06
N VAL A 29 5.46 -4.46 -9.84
CA VAL A 29 4.19 -3.78 -9.53
C VAL A 29 4.49 -2.48 -8.80
N THR A 30 3.99 -1.38 -9.33
CA THR A 30 4.19 -0.04 -8.76
C THR A 30 2.88 0.51 -8.22
N PHE A 31 2.93 0.99 -6.98
CA PHE A 31 1.82 1.70 -6.32
C PHE A 31 2.21 3.16 -6.11
N SER A 32 1.23 4.05 -6.25
CA SER A 32 1.41 5.48 -6.00
C SER A 32 0.25 6.00 -5.17
N PHE A 33 0.55 6.77 -4.14
CA PHE A 33 -0.43 7.36 -3.24
C PHE A 33 0.12 8.66 -2.67
N ASN A 34 -0.78 9.49 -2.16
CA ASN A 34 -0.44 10.70 -1.42
C ASN A 34 -1.17 10.70 -0.07
N SER A 35 -1.13 11.81 0.64
CA SER A 35 -1.75 11.95 1.97
C SER A 35 -3.27 11.78 2.01
N ASN A 36 -3.98 11.94 0.89
CA ASN A 36 -5.44 11.94 0.83
C ASN A 36 -6.04 10.93 -0.16
N SER A 37 -5.21 10.10 -0.80
CA SER A 37 -5.63 9.11 -1.79
C SER A 37 -5.45 7.68 -1.29
N CYS A 38 -6.09 6.73 -1.98
CA CYS A 38 -5.87 5.29 -1.84
C CYS A 38 -6.02 4.75 -0.40
N GLY A 39 -6.90 5.37 0.40
CA GLY A 39 -7.14 4.99 1.77
C GLY A 39 -5.95 5.22 2.70
N THR A 40 -5.01 6.10 2.35
CA THR A 40 -3.80 6.37 3.15
C THR A 40 -4.16 6.86 4.56
N GLN A 41 -3.50 6.28 5.57
CA GLN A 41 -3.63 6.71 6.96
C GLN A 41 -2.50 7.69 7.27
N VAL A 42 -2.85 8.88 7.74
CA VAL A 42 -1.89 9.93 8.11
C VAL A 42 -1.90 10.07 9.62
N MET A 43 -0.73 9.93 10.23
CA MET A 43 -0.52 10.13 11.65
C MET A 43 0.48 11.26 11.86
N THR A 44 0.12 12.27 12.64
CA THR A 44 0.98 13.40 12.95
C THR A 44 1.38 13.36 14.42
N ASN A 45 2.69 13.31 14.67
CA ASN A 45 3.30 13.54 15.97
C ASN A 45 4.03 14.89 15.97
N SER A 46 4.53 15.33 17.12
CA SER A 46 5.12 16.67 17.32
C SER A 46 6.24 17.04 16.33
N SER A 47 6.99 16.05 15.83
CA SER A 47 8.14 16.27 14.94
C SER A 47 8.09 15.44 13.65
N GLN A 48 7.03 14.65 13.42
CA GLN A 48 6.98 13.70 12.30
C GLN A 48 5.55 13.49 11.80
N ILE A 49 5.39 13.42 10.49
CA ILE A 49 4.19 12.89 9.84
C ILE A 49 4.51 11.50 9.30
N THR A 50 3.69 10.52 9.64
CA THR A 50 3.74 9.15 9.10
C THR A 50 2.59 8.93 8.13
N TYR A 51 2.91 8.53 6.90
CA TYR A 51 1.95 8.10 5.89
C TYR A 51 1.98 6.58 5.81
N LYS A 52 0.88 5.91 6.14
CA LYS A 52 0.79 4.45 6.15
C LYS A 52 -0.22 3.95 5.12
N ASN A 53 0.19 2.96 4.32
CA ASN A 53 -0.70 2.20 3.46
C ASN A 53 -0.36 0.70 3.52
N THR A 54 -1.18 -0.12 2.88
CA THR A 54 -1.06 -1.58 2.93
C THR A 54 -1.36 -2.14 1.55
N ILE A 55 -0.47 -2.97 1.02
CA ILE A 55 -0.72 -3.72 -0.23
C ILE A 55 -1.48 -4.98 0.13
N MET A 56 -2.64 -5.18 -0.51
CA MET A 56 -3.53 -6.31 -0.31
C MET A 56 -3.87 -6.99 -1.63
N ALA A 57 -4.09 -8.30 -1.61
CA ALA A 57 -4.72 -8.99 -2.73
C ALA A 57 -6.25 -8.94 -2.59
N GLN A 58 -6.98 -8.79 -3.71
CA GLN A 58 -8.44 -8.92 -3.67
C GLN A 58 -8.84 -10.31 -3.18
N ASN A 59 -9.78 -10.34 -2.23
CA ASN A 59 -10.47 -11.58 -1.88
C ASN A 59 -11.34 -12.00 -3.07
N SER A 60 -11.00 -13.10 -3.73
CA SER A 60 -11.92 -13.75 -4.67
C SER A 60 -13.14 -14.25 -3.87
N SER A 61 -14.19 -13.45 -3.82
CA SER A 61 -15.43 -13.84 -3.16
C SER A 61 -16.15 -14.92 -3.98
N SER A 62 -16.07 -16.19 -3.56
CA SER A 62 -17.22 -17.10 -3.44
C SER A 62 -16.80 -18.48 -2.93
N ASP A 63 -17.34 -18.84 -1.76
CA ASP A 63 -17.65 -20.21 -1.29
C ASP A 63 -16.53 -21.23 -0.99
N VAL A 64 -15.24 -20.92 -1.18
CA VAL A 64 -14.17 -21.86 -0.82
C VAL A 64 -13.21 -21.22 0.19
N ILE A 65 -12.99 -21.90 1.33
CA ILE A 65 -11.93 -21.55 2.29
C ILE A 65 -10.58 -21.80 1.59
N THR A 66 -10.11 -20.83 0.81
CA THR A 66 -8.79 -20.88 0.19
C THR A 66 -7.78 -20.37 1.22
N ARG A 67 -6.98 -21.30 1.77
CA ARG A 67 -5.86 -20.99 2.67
C ARG A 67 -4.66 -20.34 1.95
N GLN A 68 -4.80 -19.94 0.69
CA GLN A 68 -3.73 -19.40 -0.13
C GLN A 68 -3.82 -17.88 -0.25
N ASP A 69 -2.88 -17.23 0.44
CA ASP A 69 -2.17 -16.05 -0.03
C ASP A 69 -2.90 -14.70 0.05
N GLN A 70 -3.37 -14.37 1.27
CA GLN A 70 -3.59 -12.98 1.67
C GLN A 70 -2.25 -12.23 1.64
N VAL A 71 -1.86 -11.69 0.48
CA VAL A 71 -0.80 -10.68 0.45
C VAL A 71 -1.28 -9.52 1.29
N HIS A 72 -0.53 -9.20 2.34
CA HIS A 72 -0.83 -8.11 3.25
C HIS A 72 0.49 -7.48 3.70
N ILE A 73 0.92 -6.45 2.98
CA ILE A 73 2.22 -5.81 3.19
C ILE A 73 1.97 -4.39 3.70
N ASP A 74 2.19 -4.19 4.99
CA ASP A 74 2.16 -2.87 5.60
C ASP A 74 3.42 -2.10 5.28
N PHE A 75 3.27 -0.83 4.89
CA PHE A 75 4.40 0.04 4.63
C PHE A 75 4.10 1.49 5.02
N SER A 76 5.15 2.26 5.28
CA SER A 76 5.01 3.66 5.70
C SER A 76 6.16 4.55 5.24
N CYS A 77 5.85 5.82 4.99
CA CYS A 77 6.82 6.88 4.79
C CYS A 77 6.78 7.84 5.96
N ILE A 78 7.94 8.16 6.54
CA ILE A 78 8.07 9.09 7.66
C ILE A 78 8.70 10.37 7.15
N GLN A 79 7.99 11.48 7.28
CA GLN A 79 8.47 12.82 7.00
C GLN A 79 8.75 13.53 8.32
N THR A 80 10.00 13.91 8.57
CA THR A 80 10.33 14.79 9.70
C THR A 80 9.83 16.20 9.40
N GLN A 81 9.13 16.79 10.36
CA GLN A 81 8.85 18.22 10.38
C GLN A 81 9.89 18.88 11.29
N PRO A 82 10.58 19.95 10.83
CA PRO A 82 11.38 20.74 11.74
C PRO A 82 10.43 21.33 12.80
N GLU A 83 10.74 21.13 14.08
CA GLU A 83 10.05 21.84 15.14
C GLU A 83 10.18 23.34 14.85
N LEU A 84 9.04 24.02 14.68
CA LEU A 84 9.02 25.47 14.72
C LEU A 84 9.44 25.83 16.15
N LYS A 85 10.74 26.07 16.36
CA LYS A 85 11.22 26.70 17.57
C LYS A 85 10.57 28.09 17.60
N THR A 86 9.50 28.24 18.35
CA THR A 86 8.95 29.54 18.69
C THR A 86 10.04 30.26 19.46
N VAL A 87 10.76 31.16 18.78
CA VAL A 87 11.68 32.08 19.44
C VAL A 87 10.77 33.11 20.13
N ALA A 88 10.58 32.93 21.43
CA ALA A 88 9.94 33.91 22.31
C ALA A 88 10.97 34.97 22.74
#